data_AF-A0A3E0Q513-F1
#
_entry.id   AF-A0A3E0Q513-F1
#
_cell.length_a   1.000
_cell.length_b   1.000
_cell.length_c   1.000
_cell.angle_alpha   90.00
_cell.angle_beta   90.00
_cell.angle_gamma   90.00
#
_symmetry.space_group_name_H-M   'P 1'
#
loop_
_entity.id
_entity.type
_entity.pdbx_description
1 polymer ?
#
loop_
_entity_poly.entity_id
_entity_poly.type
_entity_poly.pdbx_seq_one_letter_code
_entity_poly.pdbx_strand_id
1 'polypeptide(L)'
;MHRTGCACPTRNFHNRPAAPPIPILPTCGICRSRRRESFPESRSLHCPPGPFLTPQFAEDRRMTRADRTARRTSRGPNLMALIVSTAVVGYVYLNTDPVISGTEPAADAQAVIGPPELSLPPVPVSPVSLPASKEAAEGDAEAVTAAAPIDPNVLTGRWAMLFNVMLLKNGCERFEKVNDYRATLYKQERIGGELGEGQTTQLKVRHEPFSVYMKWLTGDRGRQLIYVDGQNDGNMLIQLGGVKGRLLGVLQIDPNGAQSKKESRYPITGAGLLNMARKILQHRERDLANNCEGVHCEVHDDQMLNDRPCYLFVTTYDSPDYSETYRKSMLYVDKELSLPVCVRNYTWAVDADPEKLDEQTLIEFYSYSDIETGIELADPDFDAGNRKYRMRR
;
A
#
# COMPACT_ATOMS: atom_id res chain seq x y z
N MET A 1 -61.18 32.89 12.44
CA MET A 1 -62.17 31.92 12.96
C MET A 1 -62.21 30.77 11.95
N HIS A 2 -61.84 29.51 12.20
CA HIS A 2 -61.75 28.68 13.40
C HIS A 2 -60.48 27.82 13.38
N ARG A 3 -59.87 27.64 14.56
CA ARG A 3 -58.97 26.53 14.91
C ARG A 3 -59.81 25.33 15.37
N THR A 4 -59.34 24.12 15.07
CA THR A 4 -59.44 22.88 15.89
C THR A 4 -58.56 21.85 15.18
N GLY A 5 -57.55 21.18 15.74
CA GLY A 5 -57.25 20.86 17.14
C GLY A 5 -57.53 19.38 17.42
N CYS A 6 -56.52 18.66 17.95
CA CYS A 6 -56.58 17.34 18.62
C CYS A 6 -56.66 16.08 17.72
N ALA A 7 -56.08 14.93 18.06
CA ALA A 7 -55.17 14.54 19.13
C ALA A 7 -54.56 13.17 18.79
N CYS A 8 -53.36 12.92 19.33
CA CYS A 8 -52.72 11.61 19.42
C CYS A 8 -53.41 10.77 20.53
N PRO A 9 -53.39 9.43 20.43
CA PRO A 9 -53.24 8.61 21.63
C PRO A 9 -52.06 7.64 21.52
N THR A 10 -51.21 7.75 22.54
CA THR A 10 -50.25 6.74 23.00
C THR A 10 -50.93 5.43 23.38
N ARG A 11 -50.35 4.27 23.00
CA ARG A 11 -50.10 3.17 23.95
C ARG A 11 -49.10 2.15 23.41
N ASN A 12 -48.03 1.97 24.20
CA ASN A 12 -47.09 0.86 24.22
C ASN A 12 -47.81 -0.50 24.29
N PHE A 13 -47.24 -1.53 23.67
CA PHE A 13 -46.86 -2.77 24.39
C PHE A 13 -45.85 -3.59 23.59
N HIS A 14 -44.92 -4.17 24.36
CA HIS A 14 -43.80 -5.04 24.05
C HIS A 14 -43.90 -6.01 22.87
N ASN A 15 -42.78 -6.16 22.14
CA ASN A 15 -42.23 -7.48 21.82
C ASN A 15 -40.74 -7.39 21.42
N ARG A 16 -39.87 -7.86 22.33
CA ARG A 16 -38.46 -8.20 22.04
C ARG A 16 -38.41 -9.68 21.62
N PRO A 17 -37.72 -10.06 20.53
CA PRO A 17 -37.41 -11.47 20.29
C PRO A 17 -36.22 -11.93 21.15
N ALA A 18 -36.36 -13.15 21.67
CA ALA A 18 -35.50 -13.80 22.65
C ALA A 18 -34.12 -14.21 22.10
N ALA A 19 -33.11 -14.15 22.97
CA ALA A 19 -31.76 -14.67 22.74
C ALA A 19 -31.70 -16.21 22.91
N PRO A 20 -30.84 -16.92 22.14
CA PRO A 20 -30.66 -18.36 22.28
C PRO A 20 -29.78 -18.73 23.51
N PRO A 21 -29.92 -19.98 24.03
CA PRO A 21 -29.35 -20.38 25.32
C PRO A 21 -27.85 -20.70 25.29
N ILE A 22 -27.20 -20.37 26.41
CA ILE A 22 -25.80 -20.67 26.74
C ILE A 22 -25.68 -22.14 27.21
N PRO A 23 -24.75 -22.95 26.69
CA PRO A 23 -24.45 -24.26 27.26
C PRO A 23 -23.46 -24.16 28.44
N ILE A 24 -23.81 -24.89 29.50
CA ILE A 24 -23.12 -25.02 30.79
C ILE A 24 -21.95 -26.01 30.66
N LEU A 25 -20.80 -25.63 31.26
CA LEU A 25 -19.58 -26.44 31.42
C LEU A 25 -19.82 -27.73 32.25
N PRO A 26 -19.11 -28.84 31.96
CA PRO A 26 -18.84 -29.85 32.96
C PRO A 26 -17.50 -29.57 33.66
N THR A 27 -17.58 -29.39 34.97
CA THR A 27 -16.48 -29.50 35.93
C THR A 27 -15.92 -30.93 35.94
N CYS A 28 -14.60 -31.09 35.85
CA CYS A 28 -13.92 -32.30 36.31
C CYS A 28 -12.74 -31.89 37.18
N GLY A 29 -12.86 -32.14 38.49
CA GLY A 29 -11.80 -31.98 39.46
C GLY A 29 -11.08 -33.31 39.65
N ILE A 30 -9.75 -33.31 39.59
CA ILE A 30 -8.92 -34.24 40.35
C ILE A 30 -7.79 -33.44 41.00
N CYS A 31 -7.69 -33.62 42.31
CA CYS A 31 -6.80 -32.97 43.24
C CYS A 31 -5.70 -33.96 43.66
N ARG A 32 -4.49 -33.43 43.95
CA ARG A 32 -3.35 -34.04 44.68
C ARG A 32 -2.58 -35.14 43.90
N SER A 33 -1.25 -35.22 43.95
CA SER A 33 -0.35 -34.99 45.08
C SER A 33 1.09 -34.65 44.66
N ARG A 34 1.70 -33.71 45.39
CA ARG A 34 3.15 -33.60 45.58
C ARG A 34 3.69 -34.87 46.26
N ARG A 35 4.86 -35.35 45.84
CA ARG A 35 5.80 -36.00 46.76
C ARG A 35 7.25 -35.81 46.29
N ARG A 36 8.03 -35.14 47.14
CA ARG A 36 9.49 -35.17 47.21
C ARG A 36 9.86 -36.42 48.02
N GLU A 37 10.90 -37.14 47.63
CA GLU A 37 11.68 -38.09 48.44
C GLU A 37 13.01 -38.27 47.66
N SER A 38 14.12 -37.61 48.00
CA SER A 38 15.16 -37.91 49.01
C SER A 38 15.86 -39.28 48.86
N PHE A 39 17.20 -39.19 48.73
CA PHE A 39 18.27 -40.20 48.74
C PHE A 39 18.11 -41.42 49.68
N PRO A 40 18.86 -42.52 49.42
CA PRO A 40 20.03 -42.78 50.27
C PRO A 40 21.29 -43.37 49.56
N GLU A 41 22.35 -43.39 50.36
CA GLU A 41 23.76 -43.72 50.15
C GLU A 41 24.17 -45.20 49.92
N SER A 42 25.36 -45.33 49.31
CA SER A 42 26.47 -46.27 49.60
C SER A 42 26.38 -47.75 49.20
N ARG A 43 27.39 -48.21 48.44
CA ARG A 43 28.41 -49.17 48.91
C ARG A 43 29.60 -49.35 47.95
N SER A 44 30.76 -49.44 48.57
CA SER A 44 32.14 -49.75 48.18
C SER A 44 32.38 -50.96 47.26
N LEU A 45 33.53 -50.97 46.56
CA LEU A 45 34.64 -51.97 46.66
C LEU A 45 35.69 -51.72 45.53
N HIS A 46 36.91 -51.29 45.88
CA HIS A 46 38.18 -52.05 45.83
C HIS A 46 39.08 -51.84 44.58
N CYS A 47 40.30 -51.38 44.85
CA CYS A 47 41.46 -51.26 43.97
C CYS A 47 42.33 -52.54 44.05
N PRO A 48 43.28 -52.78 43.13
CA PRO A 48 44.71 -52.70 43.50
C PRO A 48 45.63 -52.30 42.28
N PRO A 49 46.97 -52.47 42.30
CA PRO A 49 47.95 -51.56 42.91
C PRO A 49 49.02 -51.02 41.92
N GLY A 50 49.81 -50.02 42.34
CA GLY A 50 50.95 -49.45 41.60
C GLY A 50 52.25 -50.29 41.66
N PRO A 51 53.37 -49.78 41.10
CA PRO A 51 54.41 -49.23 41.98
C PRO A 51 55.19 -48.00 41.47
N PHE A 52 56.01 -47.47 42.38
CA PHE A 52 56.84 -46.26 42.41
C PHE A 52 58.11 -46.29 41.51
N LEU A 53 58.63 -45.10 41.11
CA LEU A 53 59.94 -44.51 41.50
C LEU A 53 60.32 -43.26 40.63
N THR A 54 60.86 -42.23 41.29
CA THR A 54 61.37 -40.89 40.86
C THR A 54 62.88 -40.90 40.50
N PRO A 55 63.63 -39.76 40.27
CA PRO A 55 63.39 -38.43 39.64
C PRO A 55 64.53 -37.92 38.68
N GLN A 56 64.33 -36.70 38.13
CA GLN A 56 65.32 -35.62 37.80
C GLN A 56 66.40 -35.82 36.71
N PHE A 57 66.50 -34.85 35.78
CA PHE A 57 67.69 -33.99 35.63
C PHE A 57 67.35 -32.71 34.84
N ALA A 58 67.94 -31.60 35.29
CA ALA A 58 67.80 -30.24 34.80
C ALA A 58 68.76 -29.94 33.65
N GLU A 59 68.41 -29.00 32.77
CA GLU A 59 69.44 -28.19 32.10
C GLU A 59 68.98 -26.76 31.84
N ASP A 60 69.92 -25.87 32.12
CA ASP A 60 69.84 -24.44 32.32
C ASP A 60 70.33 -23.72 31.05
N ARG A 61 69.63 -22.70 30.56
CA ARG A 61 70.22 -21.70 29.63
C ARG A 61 69.47 -20.36 29.59
N ARG A 62 69.92 -19.49 30.49
CA ARG A 62 70.29 -18.07 30.29
C ARG A 62 69.37 -17.17 29.46
N MET A 63 68.73 -16.23 30.18
CA MET A 63 68.21 -14.96 29.65
C MET A 63 69.32 -14.11 29.02
N THR A 64 69.07 -13.60 27.81
CA THR A 64 69.78 -12.44 27.26
C THR A 64 68.90 -11.19 27.32
N ARG A 65 69.56 -10.10 27.71
CA ARG A 65 69.05 -8.77 28.01
C ARG A 65 68.94 -7.97 26.71
N ALA A 66 67.83 -8.08 25.99
CA ALA A 66 67.53 -7.19 24.86
C ALA A 66 66.03 -7.23 24.50
N ASP A 67 65.16 -6.67 25.34
CA ASP A 67 63.79 -6.34 24.90
C ASP A 67 63.10 -5.30 25.81
N ARG A 68 63.85 -4.24 26.16
CA ARG A 68 63.30 -3.07 26.86
C ARG A 68 63.32 -1.83 25.96
N THR A 69 62.71 -1.90 24.77
CA THR A 69 62.33 -0.71 23.99
C THR A 69 61.47 -1.13 22.79
N ALA A 70 60.17 -1.33 23.01
CA ALA A 70 59.09 -1.10 22.02
C ALA A 70 57.75 -1.72 22.48
N ARG A 71 57.28 -1.42 23.71
CA ARG A 71 55.82 -1.53 23.98
C ARG A 71 55.15 -0.24 23.52
N ARG A 72 55.15 -0.01 22.21
CA ARG A 72 54.25 0.96 21.57
C ARG A 72 52.87 0.30 21.60
N THR A 73 51.95 0.91 22.33
CA THR A 73 50.58 0.44 22.56
C THR A 73 49.87 0.14 21.24
N SER A 74 49.61 -1.14 20.93
CA SER A 74 48.80 -1.59 19.79
C SER A 74 47.29 -1.47 20.06
N ARG A 75 46.85 -0.42 20.78
CA ARG A 75 45.42 -0.15 21.03
C ARG A 75 44.69 0.44 19.82
N GLY A 76 45.42 0.84 18.77
CA GLY A 76 44.88 1.47 17.55
C GLY A 76 43.99 0.56 16.68
N PRO A 77 44.43 -0.63 16.24
CA PRO A 77 43.65 -1.47 15.34
C PRO A 77 42.36 -2.00 15.99
N ASN A 78 42.39 -2.35 17.28
CA ASN A 78 41.21 -2.85 17.99
C ASN A 78 40.17 -1.77 18.27
N LEU A 79 40.60 -0.52 18.51
CA LEU A 79 39.68 0.61 18.72
C LEU A 79 39.01 1.03 17.42
N MET A 80 39.77 1.09 16.31
CA MET A 80 39.19 1.40 15.00
C MET A 80 38.22 0.32 14.54
N ALA A 81 38.57 -0.97 14.73
CA ALA A 81 37.65 -2.07 14.45
C ALA A 81 36.36 -1.97 15.28
N LEU A 82 36.46 -1.60 16.57
CA LEU A 82 35.29 -1.40 17.43
C LEU A 82 34.42 -0.22 16.98
N ILE A 83 35.03 0.91 16.60
CA ILE A 83 34.31 2.10 16.11
C ILE A 83 33.61 1.77 14.79
N VAL A 84 34.30 1.13 13.84
CA VAL A 84 33.71 0.72 12.56
C VAL A 84 32.59 -0.28 12.80
N SER A 85 32.78 -1.28 13.65
CA SER A 85 31.73 -2.28 13.96
C SER A 85 30.52 -1.61 14.62
N THR A 86 30.74 -0.69 15.55
CA THR A 86 29.65 0.05 16.22
C THR A 86 28.95 1.01 15.25
N ALA A 87 29.69 1.65 14.34
CA ALA A 87 29.14 2.50 13.31
C ALA A 87 28.33 1.70 12.28
N VAL A 88 28.79 0.51 11.89
CA VAL A 88 28.07 -0.40 10.99
C VAL A 88 26.82 -0.95 11.67
N VAL A 89 26.93 -1.44 12.90
CA VAL A 89 25.78 -1.91 13.69
C VAL A 89 24.80 -0.78 13.96
N GLY A 90 25.29 0.42 14.28
CA GLY A 90 24.49 1.63 14.44
C GLY A 90 23.79 2.02 13.14
N TYR A 91 24.51 2.01 12.02
CA TYR A 91 23.96 2.29 10.70
C TYR A 91 22.88 1.27 10.31
N VAL A 92 23.13 -0.03 10.50
CA VAL A 92 22.14 -1.08 10.27
C VAL A 92 20.95 -0.89 11.21
N TYR A 93 21.16 -0.67 12.51
CA TYR A 93 20.08 -0.46 13.49
C TYR A 93 19.26 0.81 13.22
N LEU A 94 19.85 1.84 12.61
CA LEU A 94 19.17 3.08 12.24
C LEU A 94 18.41 2.96 10.91
N ASN A 95 18.89 2.12 9.98
CA ASN A 95 18.35 1.99 8.62
C ASN A 95 17.57 0.69 8.34
N THR A 96 17.60 -0.27 9.26
CA THR A 96 16.80 -1.50 9.19
C THR A 96 15.83 -1.54 10.36
N ASP A 97 14.59 -1.96 10.09
CA ASP A 97 13.65 -2.33 11.14
C ASP A 97 14.10 -3.71 11.66
N PRO A 98 14.64 -3.86 12.88
CA PRO A 98 15.05 -5.18 13.36
C PRO A 98 13.80 -6.06 13.49
N VAL A 99 13.75 -7.13 12.70
CA VAL A 99 12.74 -8.19 12.79
C VAL A 99 12.85 -8.81 14.19
N ILE A 100 11.76 -8.84 14.94
CA ILE A 100 11.73 -9.50 16.24
C ILE A 100 11.75 -11.01 15.97
N SER A 101 12.81 -11.70 16.39
CA SER A 101 12.86 -13.16 16.38
C SER A 101 11.71 -13.70 17.24
N GLY A 102 10.73 -14.36 16.61
CA GLY A 102 9.56 -14.94 17.28
C GLY A 102 8.20 -14.44 16.81
N THR A 103 8.12 -13.47 15.91
CA THR A 103 6.91 -13.22 15.12
C THR A 103 7.04 -13.94 13.79
N GLU A 104 5.98 -14.62 13.33
CA GLU A 104 5.89 -15.10 11.94
C GLU A 104 6.38 -13.98 11.01
N PRO A 105 7.16 -14.29 9.95
CA PRO A 105 7.53 -13.27 8.99
C PRO A 105 6.23 -12.62 8.55
N ALA A 106 6.07 -11.33 8.87
CA ALA A 106 4.97 -10.57 8.33
C ALA A 106 4.99 -10.76 6.82
N ALA A 107 3.81 -10.76 6.19
CA ALA A 107 3.64 -10.86 4.74
C ALA A 107 4.50 -9.87 3.91
N ASP A 108 5.24 -8.98 4.59
CA ASP A 108 6.35 -8.15 4.15
C ASP A 108 7.35 -8.79 3.16
N ALA A 109 7.54 -10.12 3.14
CA ALA A 109 8.55 -10.76 2.30
C ALA A 109 8.12 -11.03 0.83
N GLN A 110 6.84 -10.84 0.49
CA GLN A 110 6.30 -11.13 -0.86
C GLN A 110 5.62 -9.94 -1.54
N ALA A 111 5.56 -8.77 -0.90
CA ALA A 111 4.94 -7.60 -1.51
C ALA A 111 5.61 -7.24 -2.84
N VAL A 112 4.82 -7.02 -3.89
CA VAL A 112 5.33 -6.60 -5.20
C VAL A 112 5.98 -5.21 -5.05
N ILE A 113 7.32 -5.16 -5.10
CA ILE A 113 8.10 -3.92 -4.97
C ILE A 113 8.39 -3.36 -6.36
N GLY A 114 7.71 -2.29 -6.76
CA GLY A 114 7.92 -1.61 -8.03
C GLY A 114 6.63 -1.28 -8.77
N PRO A 115 6.70 -0.58 -9.92
CA PRO A 115 5.55 -0.45 -10.80
C PRO A 115 5.13 -1.85 -11.29
N PRO A 116 3.82 -2.16 -11.37
CA PRO A 116 3.38 -3.41 -11.96
C PRO A 116 3.78 -3.47 -13.45
N GLU A 117 4.08 -4.68 -13.92
CA GLU A 117 4.27 -4.92 -15.35
C GLU A 117 2.90 -4.86 -16.04
N LEU A 118 2.74 -3.91 -16.97
CA LEU A 118 1.50 -3.69 -17.69
C LEU A 118 1.64 -4.25 -19.10
N SER A 119 0.79 -5.21 -19.44
CA SER A 119 0.49 -5.52 -20.83
C SER A 119 -0.39 -4.40 -21.36
N LEU A 120 0.23 -3.43 -22.05
CA LEU A 120 -0.51 -2.35 -22.71
C LEU A 120 -0.86 -2.80 -24.13
N PRO A 121 -2.10 -2.62 -24.60
CA PRO A 121 -2.40 -2.76 -26.02
C PRO A 121 -1.54 -1.75 -26.81
N PRO A 122 -1.17 -2.07 -28.06
CA PRO A 122 -0.38 -1.17 -28.90
C PRO A 122 -1.08 0.20 -28.99
N VAL A 123 -0.30 1.28 -28.91
CA VAL A 123 -0.82 2.65 -28.94
C VAL A 123 -1.64 2.83 -30.23
N PRO A 124 -2.93 3.18 -30.17
CA PRO A 124 -3.67 3.54 -31.37
C PRO A 124 -3.04 4.80 -31.95
N VAL A 125 -2.65 4.74 -33.21
CA VAL A 125 -2.10 5.89 -33.95
C VAL A 125 -3.22 6.91 -34.09
N SER A 126 -3.21 7.95 -33.25
CA SER A 126 -4.10 9.10 -33.45
C SER A 126 -3.76 9.73 -34.81
N PRO A 127 -4.72 10.01 -35.68
CA PRO A 127 -4.44 10.74 -36.90
C PRO A 127 -4.01 12.17 -36.52
N VAL A 128 -2.72 12.42 -36.63
CA VAL A 128 -2.14 13.76 -36.62
C VAL A 128 -2.82 14.54 -37.75
N SER A 129 -3.70 15.46 -37.38
CA SER A 129 -4.22 16.45 -38.31
C SER A 129 -3.36 17.70 -38.20
N LEU A 130 -2.46 17.89 -39.17
CA LEU A 130 -1.78 19.15 -39.50
C LEU A 130 -1.94 19.36 -41.01
N PRO A 131 -1.82 20.58 -41.59
CA PRO A 131 -1.73 21.92 -41.01
C PRO A 131 -2.78 22.91 -41.60
N ALA A 132 -2.87 24.12 -41.04
CA ALA A 132 -3.53 25.23 -41.70
C ALA A 132 -2.55 25.99 -42.60
N SER A 133 -2.73 25.92 -43.93
CA SER A 133 -2.55 27.05 -44.85
C SER A 133 -3.09 26.71 -46.24
N LYS A 134 -3.83 27.68 -46.80
CA LYS A 134 -4.53 27.66 -48.08
C LYS A 134 -3.57 27.56 -49.27
N GLU A 135 -3.93 26.76 -50.28
CA GLU A 135 -4.05 27.22 -51.66
C GLU A 135 -4.84 26.22 -52.52
N ALA A 136 -5.53 26.75 -53.53
CA ALA A 136 -6.64 26.15 -54.24
C ALA A 136 -6.24 25.16 -55.35
N ALA A 137 -7.00 24.08 -55.50
CA ALA A 137 -7.30 23.44 -56.78
C ALA A 137 -8.54 22.54 -56.63
N GLU A 138 -9.51 22.73 -57.52
CA GLU A 138 -10.72 21.90 -57.67
C GLU A 138 -10.34 20.46 -58.04
N GLY A 139 -10.98 19.49 -57.40
CA GLY A 139 -10.86 18.06 -57.68
C GLY A 139 -11.84 17.27 -56.82
N ASP A 140 -12.66 16.45 -57.48
CA ASP A 140 -13.89 15.83 -57.01
C ASP A 140 -13.85 15.13 -55.64
N ALA A 141 -15.02 15.20 -54.98
CA ALA A 141 -15.33 14.59 -53.71
C ALA A 141 -15.33 13.05 -53.76
N GLU A 142 -14.49 12.44 -52.93
CA GLU A 142 -14.83 11.20 -52.23
C GLU A 142 -14.12 11.22 -50.87
N ALA A 143 -14.84 11.68 -49.85
CA ALA A 143 -14.39 11.63 -48.47
C ALA A 143 -14.45 10.18 -47.99
N VAL A 144 -13.39 9.42 -48.22
CA VAL A 144 -13.18 8.14 -47.54
C VAL A 144 -12.71 8.47 -46.12
N THR A 145 -13.65 8.56 -45.19
CA THR A 145 -13.36 8.43 -43.76
C THR A 145 -12.77 7.05 -43.54
N ALA A 146 -11.44 6.96 -43.49
CA ALA A 146 -10.73 5.79 -43.03
C ALA A 146 -10.92 5.70 -41.52
N ALA A 147 -12.08 5.18 -41.09
CA ALA A 147 -12.23 4.65 -39.75
C ALA A 147 -11.20 3.54 -39.57
N ALA A 148 -10.44 3.59 -38.48
CA ALA A 148 -9.60 2.46 -38.08
C ALA A 148 -10.44 1.17 -38.08
N PRO A 149 -9.86 0.01 -38.45
CA PRO A 149 -10.62 -1.24 -38.47
C PRO A 149 -11.22 -1.48 -37.09
N ILE A 150 -12.56 -1.43 -37.01
CA ILE A 150 -13.31 -1.77 -35.80
C ILE A 150 -13.10 -3.27 -35.61
N ASP A 151 -12.32 -3.65 -34.59
CA ASP A 151 -12.28 -5.05 -34.18
C ASP A 151 -13.67 -5.42 -33.66
N PRO A 152 -14.39 -6.34 -34.31
CA PRO A 152 -15.75 -6.71 -33.91
C PRO A 152 -15.83 -7.33 -32.51
N ASN A 153 -14.69 -7.70 -31.91
CA ASN A 153 -14.61 -8.25 -30.56
C ASN A 153 -14.32 -7.21 -29.47
N VAL A 154 -14.04 -5.94 -29.82
CA VAL A 154 -13.77 -4.88 -28.84
C VAL A 154 -15.04 -4.07 -28.62
N LEU A 155 -15.52 -4.05 -27.37
CA LEU A 155 -16.64 -3.19 -26.98
C LEU A 155 -16.16 -1.74 -26.94
N THR A 156 -16.83 -0.83 -27.67
CA THR A 156 -16.40 0.57 -27.79
C THR A 156 -17.51 1.60 -27.49
N GLY A 157 -17.10 2.87 -27.39
CA GLY A 157 -17.95 4.04 -27.28
C GLY A 157 -18.87 4.03 -26.06
N ARG A 158 -20.13 4.44 -26.25
CA ARG A 158 -21.12 4.52 -25.17
C ARG A 158 -21.39 3.18 -24.49
N TRP A 159 -21.34 2.07 -25.22
CA TRP A 159 -21.57 0.74 -24.63
C TRP A 159 -20.41 0.30 -23.75
N ALA A 160 -19.16 0.57 -24.14
CA ALA A 160 -17.99 0.40 -23.29
C ALA A 160 -18.11 1.22 -21.99
N MET A 161 -18.54 2.47 -22.13
CA MET A 161 -18.74 3.36 -20.99
C MET A 161 -19.84 2.87 -20.04
N LEU A 162 -20.99 2.42 -20.58
CA LEU A 162 -22.07 1.82 -19.79
C LEU A 162 -21.61 0.55 -19.07
N PHE A 163 -20.82 -0.30 -19.74
CA PHE A 163 -20.24 -1.48 -19.13
C PHE A 163 -19.31 -1.12 -17.96
N ASN A 164 -18.45 -0.10 -18.14
CA ASN A 164 -17.58 0.41 -17.08
C ASN A 164 -18.38 0.86 -15.84
N VAL A 165 -19.41 1.69 -16.06
CA VAL A 165 -20.26 2.20 -14.97
C VAL A 165 -21.00 1.07 -14.26
N MET A 166 -21.60 0.14 -15.00
CA MET A 166 -22.30 -1.01 -14.42
C MET A 166 -21.37 -1.87 -13.57
N LEU A 167 -20.18 -2.18 -14.10
CA LEU A 167 -19.18 -2.99 -13.41
C LEU A 167 -18.73 -2.34 -12.10
N LEU A 168 -18.37 -1.05 -12.15
CA LEU A 168 -17.91 -0.31 -10.97
C LEU A 168 -19.01 -0.10 -9.93
N LYS A 169 -20.27 0.11 -10.33
CA LYS A 169 -21.41 0.18 -9.39
C LYS A 169 -21.59 -1.13 -8.63
N ASN A 170 -21.60 -2.25 -9.36
CA ASN A 170 -21.67 -3.58 -8.74
C ASN A 170 -20.46 -3.85 -7.81
N GLY A 171 -19.26 -3.42 -8.19
CA GLY A 171 -18.09 -3.48 -7.31
C GLY A 171 -18.26 -2.68 -6.03
N CYS A 172 -18.70 -1.41 -6.13
CA CYS A 172 -18.92 -0.54 -4.98
C CYS A 172 -19.97 -1.14 -4.02
N GLU A 173 -21.13 -1.54 -4.53
CA GLU A 173 -22.22 -2.10 -3.70
C GLU A 173 -21.80 -3.37 -2.94
N ARG A 174 -20.95 -4.21 -3.54
CA ARG A 174 -20.41 -5.40 -2.87
C ARG A 174 -19.35 -5.03 -1.85
N PHE A 175 -18.43 -4.14 -2.21
CA PHE A 175 -17.28 -3.82 -1.37
C PHE A 175 -17.61 -2.88 -0.21
N GLU A 176 -18.73 -2.15 -0.26
CA GLU A 176 -19.30 -1.45 0.89
C GLU A 176 -19.61 -2.39 2.07
N LYS A 177 -19.84 -3.69 1.80
CA LYS A 177 -20.11 -4.71 2.82
C LYS A 177 -18.84 -5.34 3.38
N VAL A 178 -17.68 -5.04 2.78
CA VAL A 178 -16.38 -5.46 3.30
C VAL A 178 -16.00 -4.48 4.40
N ASN A 179 -15.73 -4.98 5.61
CA ASN A 179 -15.41 -4.11 6.75
C ASN A 179 -14.00 -3.50 6.61
N ASP A 180 -13.06 -4.31 6.15
CA ASP A 180 -11.65 -3.99 6.10
C ASP A 180 -10.91 -4.82 5.05
N TYR A 181 -9.75 -4.31 4.67
CA TYR A 181 -8.79 -5.04 3.85
C TYR A 181 -7.37 -4.49 4.05
N ARG A 182 -6.38 -5.29 3.63
CA ARG A 182 -5.01 -4.83 3.40
C ARG A 182 -4.64 -5.01 1.95
N ALA A 183 -3.67 -4.21 1.49
CA ALA A 183 -3.13 -4.28 0.14
C ALA A 183 -1.72 -3.70 0.09
N THR A 184 -1.01 -3.99 -0.99
CA THR A 184 0.16 -3.22 -1.43
C THR A 184 -0.32 -2.17 -2.44
N LEU A 185 0.01 -0.90 -2.19
CA LEU A 185 -0.31 0.22 -3.08
C LEU A 185 0.98 0.77 -3.69
N TYR A 186 1.09 0.70 -5.01
CA TYR A 186 2.00 1.51 -5.80
C TYR A 186 1.31 2.83 -6.18
N LYS A 187 2.00 3.96 -6.00
CA LYS A 187 1.55 5.27 -6.44
C LYS A 187 2.67 6.09 -7.07
N GLN A 188 2.34 6.83 -8.12
CA GLN A 188 3.21 7.82 -8.73
C GLN A 188 2.37 8.99 -9.21
N GLU A 189 2.75 10.22 -8.88
CA GLU A 189 1.91 11.40 -9.09
C GLU A 189 2.73 12.56 -9.64
N ARG A 190 2.10 13.35 -10.51
CA ARG A 190 2.62 14.65 -10.94
C ARG A 190 2.02 15.75 -10.06
N ILE A 191 2.88 16.45 -9.33
CA ILE A 191 2.51 17.51 -8.38
C ILE A 191 3.34 18.74 -8.70
N GLY A 192 2.71 19.91 -8.79
CA GLY A 192 3.41 21.15 -9.16
C GLY A 192 4.05 21.13 -10.54
N GLY A 193 3.57 20.27 -11.45
CA GLY A 193 4.13 20.11 -12.80
C GLY A 193 5.22 19.04 -12.92
N GLU A 194 5.72 18.49 -11.82
CA GLU A 194 6.82 17.51 -11.81
C GLU A 194 6.30 16.11 -11.44
N LEU A 195 6.69 15.10 -12.22
CA LEU A 195 6.36 13.70 -11.93
C LEU A 195 7.32 13.19 -10.86
N GLY A 196 6.79 12.82 -9.70
CA GLY A 196 7.58 12.29 -8.59
C GLY A 196 8.07 10.86 -8.84
N GLU A 197 8.93 10.39 -7.94
CA GLU A 197 9.32 8.98 -7.89
C GLU A 197 8.11 8.10 -7.53
N GLY A 198 8.06 6.89 -8.11
CA GLY A 198 7.08 5.88 -7.74
C GLY A 198 7.31 5.39 -6.30
N GLN A 199 6.23 5.25 -5.54
CA GLN A 199 6.26 4.83 -4.15
C GLN A 199 5.39 3.59 -3.95
N THR A 200 5.94 2.57 -3.31
CA THR A 200 5.22 1.38 -2.87
C THR A 200 4.97 1.46 -1.37
N THR A 201 3.74 1.21 -0.96
CA THR A 201 3.28 1.32 0.42
C THR A 201 2.47 0.10 0.82
N GLN A 202 2.65 -0.39 2.04
CA GLN A 202 1.67 -1.28 2.65
C GLN A 202 0.49 -0.44 3.11
N LEU A 203 -0.71 -0.91 2.83
CA LEU A 203 -1.96 -0.23 3.12
C LEU A 203 -2.87 -1.13 3.95
N LYS A 204 -3.48 -0.55 4.97
CA LYS A 204 -4.62 -1.11 5.69
C LYS A 204 -5.76 -0.10 5.64
N VAL A 205 -6.96 -0.56 5.31
CA VAL A 205 -8.17 0.27 5.30
C VAL A 205 -9.27 -0.45 6.07
N ARG A 206 -9.92 0.28 6.96
CA ARG A 206 -11.20 -0.10 7.59
C ARG A 206 -12.24 0.93 7.20
N HIS A 207 -13.44 0.50 6.82
CA HIS A 207 -14.48 1.41 6.34
C HIS A 207 -15.23 2.14 7.46
N GLU A 208 -15.38 1.53 8.64
CA GLU A 208 -16.12 2.15 9.77
C GLU A 208 -15.43 1.91 11.14
N PRO A 209 -15.09 2.98 11.89
CA PRO A 209 -14.91 4.34 11.36
C PRO A 209 -13.84 4.30 10.27
N PHE A 210 -13.97 5.16 9.24
CA PHE A 210 -13.03 5.16 8.14
C PHE A 210 -11.60 5.40 8.65
N SER A 211 -10.75 4.38 8.51
CA SER A 211 -9.41 4.36 9.09
C SER A 211 -8.41 3.86 8.06
N VAL A 212 -7.26 4.52 7.99
CA VAL A 212 -6.19 4.21 7.05
C VAL A 212 -4.86 4.14 7.78
N TYR A 213 -4.12 3.06 7.57
CA TYR A 213 -2.70 2.98 7.92
C TYR A 213 -1.88 2.75 6.67
N MET A 214 -0.77 3.48 6.54
CA MET A 214 0.19 3.31 5.46
C MET A 214 1.62 3.20 6.00
N LYS A 215 2.43 2.33 5.38
CA LYS A 215 3.86 2.25 5.61
C LYS A 215 4.61 2.22 4.28
N TRP A 216 5.51 3.17 4.05
CA TRP A 216 6.28 3.25 2.81
C TRP A 216 7.41 2.22 2.78
N LEU A 217 7.44 1.41 1.72
CA LEU A 217 8.48 0.42 1.44
C LEU A 217 9.58 1.00 0.54
N THR A 218 9.21 1.86 -0.40
CA THR A 218 10.11 2.59 -1.33
C THR A 218 9.75 4.09 -1.37
N GLY A 219 10.61 4.92 -1.97
CA GLY A 219 10.52 6.37 -1.91
C GLY A 219 10.80 6.86 -0.49
N ASP A 220 9.78 7.34 0.22
CA ASP A 220 9.83 7.76 1.63
C ASP A 220 9.96 6.58 2.63
N ARG A 221 10.86 5.64 2.34
CA ARG A 221 10.99 4.36 3.04
C ARG A 221 10.96 4.51 4.58
N GLY A 222 10.08 3.75 5.22
CA GLY A 222 9.89 3.74 6.66
C GLY A 222 8.97 4.84 7.20
N ARG A 223 8.51 5.77 6.35
CA ARG A 223 7.41 6.68 6.71
C ARG A 223 6.17 5.88 7.06
N GLN A 224 5.46 6.32 8.09
CA GLN A 224 4.19 5.74 8.53
C GLN A 224 3.14 6.82 8.66
N LEU A 225 1.91 6.48 8.30
CA LEU A 225 0.76 7.38 8.38
C LEU A 225 -0.41 6.62 9.02
N ILE A 226 -1.11 7.28 9.93
CA ILE A 226 -2.39 6.84 10.48
C ILE A 226 -3.42 7.95 10.29
N TYR A 227 -4.59 7.60 9.79
CA TYR A 227 -5.77 8.46 9.78
C TYR A 227 -6.95 7.66 10.33
N VAL A 228 -7.75 8.29 11.18
CA VAL A 228 -9.00 7.73 11.71
C VAL A 228 -10.02 8.84 11.72
N ASP A 229 -11.10 8.65 10.98
CA ASP A 229 -12.18 9.63 10.91
C ASP A 229 -12.79 9.87 12.29
N GLY A 230 -13.09 11.14 12.58
CA GLY A 230 -13.57 11.57 13.90
C GLY A 230 -12.55 11.53 15.05
N GLN A 231 -11.26 11.27 14.79
CA GLN A 231 -10.19 11.28 15.81
C GLN A 231 -9.05 12.26 15.46
N ASN A 232 -8.14 12.46 16.42
CA ASN A 232 -6.94 13.30 16.27
C ASN A 232 -7.22 14.73 15.78
N ASP A 233 -8.33 15.34 16.22
CA ASP A 233 -8.80 16.65 15.77
C ASP A 233 -8.98 16.74 14.23
N GLY A 234 -9.28 15.61 13.58
CA GLY A 234 -9.40 15.49 12.12
C GLY A 234 -8.06 15.36 11.40
N ASN A 235 -6.93 15.39 12.12
CA ASN A 235 -5.60 15.29 11.53
C ASN A 235 -5.19 13.84 11.25
N MET A 236 -4.31 13.68 10.27
CA MET A 236 -3.53 12.45 10.11
C MET A 236 -2.23 12.53 10.93
N LEU A 237 -1.83 11.40 11.50
CA LEU A 237 -0.60 11.22 12.23
C LEU A 237 0.48 10.69 11.29
N ILE A 238 1.59 11.41 11.15
CA ILE A 238 2.70 11.03 10.26
C ILE A 238 3.98 10.92 11.06
N GLN A 239 4.70 9.81 10.89
CA GLN A 239 6.08 9.70 11.32
C GLN A 239 6.98 9.46 10.12
N LEU A 240 8.02 10.27 9.97
CA LEU A 240 9.00 10.11 8.89
C LEU A 240 9.83 8.82 9.06
N GLY A 241 10.45 8.37 7.98
CA GLY A 241 11.40 7.25 8.02
C GLY A 241 12.72 7.60 8.69
N GLY A 242 13.47 6.56 9.08
CA GLY A 242 14.86 6.64 9.52
C GLY A 242 15.12 7.53 10.75
N VAL A 243 16.31 8.13 10.80
CA VAL A 243 16.77 8.96 11.93
C VAL A 243 15.89 10.19 12.13
N LYS A 244 15.43 10.82 11.03
CA LYS A 244 14.55 12.00 11.09
C LYS A 244 13.26 11.70 11.84
N GLY A 245 12.61 10.58 11.53
CA GLY A 245 11.40 10.15 12.26
C GLY A 245 11.65 9.89 13.75
N ARG A 246 12.80 9.30 14.10
CA ARG A 246 13.16 9.05 15.51
C ARG A 246 13.39 10.33 16.30
N LEU A 247 13.81 11.41 15.65
CA LEU A 247 14.12 12.70 16.27
C LEU A 247 12.88 13.62 16.34
N LEU A 248 12.07 13.65 15.29
CA LEU A 248 10.91 14.54 15.18
C LEU A 248 9.63 13.97 15.82
N GLY A 249 9.55 12.64 15.99
CA GLY A 249 8.34 11.98 16.51
C GLY A 249 7.18 12.00 15.52
N VAL A 250 5.97 11.85 16.05
CA VAL A 250 4.72 11.90 15.28
C VAL A 250 4.29 13.35 15.05
N LEU A 251 4.04 13.69 13.79
CA LEU A 251 3.50 14.96 13.33
C LEU A 251 1.98 14.84 13.13
N GLN A 252 1.24 15.89 13.45
CA GLN A 252 -0.19 16.00 13.15
C GLN A 252 -0.38 16.93 11.96
N ILE A 253 -0.91 16.40 10.85
CA ILE A 253 -1.09 17.14 9.60
C ILE A 253 -2.57 17.13 9.23
N ASP A 254 -3.11 18.27 8.83
CA ASP A 254 -4.45 18.36 8.23
C ASP A 254 -4.47 17.66 6.86
N PRO A 255 -5.30 16.62 6.66
CA PRO A 255 -5.47 15.92 5.37
C PRO A 255 -5.75 16.84 4.18
N ASN A 256 -6.44 17.96 4.40
CA ASN A 256 -6.85 18.90 3.37
C ASN A 256 -5.96 20.15 3.29
N GLY A 257 -4.99 20.26 4.20
CA GLY A 257 -4.10 21.39 4.33
C GLY A 257 -3.06 21.47 3.22
N ALA A 258 -2.42 22.64 3.10
CA ALA A 258 -1.41 22.90 2.08
C ALA A 258 -0.19 21.96 2.16
N GLN A 259 0.15 21.46 3.35
CA GLN A 259 1.25 20.52 3.52
C GLN A 259 0.93 19.15 2.90
N SER A 260 -0.29 18.64 3.12
CA SER A 260 -0.78 17.39 2.52
C SER A 260 -0.79 17.48 0.99
N LYS A 261 -1.32 18.59 0.46
CA LYS A 261 -1.43 18.85 -0.99
C LYS A 261 -0.10 19.02 -1.72
N LYS A 262 1.00 19.27 -0.99
CA LYS A 262 2.34 19.32 -1.58
C LYS A 262 2.91 17.94 -1.86
N GLU A 263 2.40 16.90 -1.19
CA GLU A 263 2.92 15.53 -1.29
C GLU A 263 1.93 14.55 -1.93
N SER A 264 0.66 14.92 -2.08
CA SER A 264 -0.31 14.12 -2.85
C SER A 264 -1.38 14.95 -3.53
N ARG A 265 -1.86 14.45 -4.68
CA ARG A 265 -3.01 14.96 -5.43
C ARG A 265 -4.33 14.75 -4.69
N TYR A 266 -4.39 13.75 -3.81
CA TYR A 266 -5.62 13.41 -3.08
C TYR A 266 -5.39 13.36 -1.56
N PRO A 267 -6.33 13.88 -0.77
CA PRO A 267 -6.26 13.75 0.68
C PRO A 267 -6.39 12.27 1.08
N ILE A 268 -5.81 11.90 2.23
CA ILE A 268 -5.91 10.53 2.75
C ILE A 268 -7.36 10.08 2.99
N THR A 269 -8.29 11.03 3.17
CA THR A 269 -9.73 10.77 3.27
C THR A 269 -10.33 10.12 2.02
N GLY A 270 -9.67 10.24 0.87
CA GLY A 270 -10.03 9.59 -0.39
C GLY A 270 -9.28 8.30 -0.68
N ALA A 271 -8.49 7.76 0.26
CA ALA A 271 -7.71 6.55 0.04
C ALA A 271 -8.59 5.29 -0.05
N GLY A 272 -8.08 4.29 -0.75
CA GLY A 272 -8.67 2.96 -0.84
C GLY A 272 -9.46 2.67 -2.13
N LEU A 273 -9.70 1.38 -2.38
CA LEU A 273 -10.31 0.86 -3.61
C LEU A 273 -11.72 1.42 -3.82
N LEU A 274 -12.53 1.47 -2.77
CA LEU A 274 -13.91 1.94 -2.83
C LEU A 274 -13.98 3.45 -3.17
N ASN A 275 -13.13 4.27 -2.56
CA ASN A 275 -13.08 5.70 -2.83
C ASN A 275 -12.53 5.98 -4.25
N MET A 276 -11.54 5.21 -4.70
CA MET A 276 -11.06 5.26 -6.09
C MET A 276 -12.17 4.91 -7.08
N ALA A 277 -12.91 3.84 -6.84
CA ALA A 277 -14.04 3.41 -7.68
C ALA A 277 -15.13 4.48 -7.76
N ARG A 278 -15.55 5.04 -6.62
CA ARG A 278 -16.54 6.13 -6.56
C ARG A 278 -16.08 7.37 -7.32
N LYS A 279 -14.80 7.74 -7.19
CA LYS A 279 -14.25 8.87 -7.91
C LYS A 279 -14.25 8.66 -9.43
N ILE A 280 -13.84 7.48 -9.89
CA ILE A 280 -13.88 7.12 -11.31
C ILE A 280 -15.32 7.13 -11.81
N LEU A 281 -16.26 6.54 -11.06
CA LEU A 281 -17.69 6.55 -11.39
C LEU A 281 -18.22 7.97 -11.62
N GLN A 282 -17.85 8.96 -10.79
CA GLN A 282 -18.27 10.35 -11.00
C GLN A 282 -17.85 10.91 -12.36
N HIS A 283 -16.66 10.56 -12.85
CA HIS A 283 -16.21 10.97 -14.19
C HIS A 283 -17.04 10.26 -15.27
N ARG A 284 -17.20 8.94 -15.16
CA ARG A 284 -17.88 8.11 -16.16
C ARG A 284 -19.38 8.41 -16.26
N GLU A 285 -20.03 8.70 -15.14
CA GLU A 285 -21.43 9.13 -15.11
C GLU A 285 -21.63 10.50 -15.76
N ARG A 286 -20.67 11.42 -15.59
CA ARG A 286 -20.67 12.70 -16.31
C ARG A 286 -20.51 12.48 -17.81
N ASP A 287 -19.58 11.63 -18.22
CA ASP A 287 -19.36 11.28 -19.62
C ASP A 287 -20.66 10.71 -20.25
N LEU A 288 -21.35 9.80 -19.55
CA LEU A 288 -22.64 9.24 -20.00
C LEU A 288 -23.77 10.27 -20.08
N ALA A 289 -23.84 11.19 -19.10
CA ALA A 289 -24.84 12.25 -19.05
C ALA A 289 -24.69 13.23 -20.22
N ASN A 290 -23.46 13.45 -20.68
CA ASN A 290 -23.14 14.24 -21.86
C ASN A 290 -23.14 13.41 -23.16
N ASN A 291 -23.87 12.27 -23.19
CA ASN A 291 -23.96 11.37 -24.34
C ASN A 291 -22.63 10.81 -24.86
N CYS A 292 -21.57 10.84 -24.05
CA CYS A 292 -20.19 10.51 -24.45
C CYS A 292 -19.68 11.38 -25.61
N GLU A 293 -20.16 12.61 -25.74
CA GLU A 293 -19.65 13.57 -26.72
C GLU A 293 -18.15 13.85 -26.47
N GLY A 294 -17.31 13.71 -27.50
CA GLY A 294 -15.86 13.90 -27.39
C GLY A 294 -15.13 12.90 -26.49
N VAL A 295 -15.78 11.76 -26.17
CA VAL A 295 -15.22 10.69 -25.34
C VAL A 295 -15.20 9.37 -26.10
N HIS A 296 -14.02 8.80 -26.24
CA HIS A 296 -13.84 7.47 -26.80
C HIS A 296 -13.48 6.49 -25.69
N CYS A 297 -14.14 5.35 -25.65
CA CYS A 297 -13.92 4.33 -24.64
C CYS A 297 -13.84 2.97 -25.31
N GLU A 298 -12.84 2.16 -24.95
CA GLU A 298 -12.60 0.82 -25.48
C GLU A 298 -12.39 -0.15 -24.33
N VAL A 299 -12.83 -1.41 -24.49
CA VAL A 299 -12.68 -2.47 -23.49
C VAL A 299 -11.90 -3.63 -24.07
N HIS A 300 -10.83 -4.02 -23.37
CA HIS A 300 -10.08 -5.25 -23.63
C HIS A 300 -10.31 -6.22 -22.48
N ASP A 301 -10.70 -7.46 -22.78
CA ASP A 301 -11.14 -8.44 -21.79
C ASP A 301 -10.12 -9.55 -21.49
N ASP A 302 -9.01 -9.60 -22.20
CA ASP A 302 -7.96 -10.62 -22.13
C ASP A 302 -6.74 -10.16 -21.31
N GLN A 303 -6.95 -9.22 -20.39
CA GLN A 303 -5.88 -8.54 -19.68
C GLN A 303 -5.58 -9.17 -18.33
N MET A 304 -4.29 -9.30 -18.01
CA MET A 304 -3.79 -9.80 -16.72
C MET A 304 -2.97 -8.72 -16.04
N LEU A 305 -3.23 -8.51 -14.75
CA LEU A 305 -2.48 -7.59 -13.89
C LEU A 305 -2.16 -8.27 -12.57
N ASN A 306 -0.87 -8.45 -12.26
CA ASN A 306 -0.42 -9.13 -11.03
C ASN A 306 -1.15 -10.47 -10.80
N ASP A 307 -1.21 -11.31 -11.83
CA ASP A 307 -1.92 -12.60 -11.85
C ASP A 307 -3.45 -12.54 -11.67
N ARG A 308 -4.05 -11.34 -11.78
CA ARG A 308 -5.50 -11.15 -11.70
C ARG A 308 -6.11 -10.85 -13.08
N PRO A 309 -7.15 -11.59 -13.49
CA PRO A 309 -7.85 -11.29 -14.74
C PRO A 309 -8.63 -9.98 -14.59
N CYS A 310 -8.43 -9.07 -15.54
CA CYS A 310 -8.99 -7.73 -15.55
C CYS A 310 -9.70 -7.43 -16.86
N TYR A 311 -10.63 -6.48 -16.80
CA TYR A 311 -11.02 -5.67 -17.97
C TYR A 311 -10.13 -4.43 -18.00
N LEU A 312 -9.53 -4.12 -19.14
CA LEU A 312 -8.87 -2.83 -19.36
C LEU A 312 -9.83 -1.91 -20.11
N PHE A 313 -10.17 -0.80 -19.49
CA PHE A 313 -10.86 0.30 -20.15
C PHE A 313 -9.85 1.36 -20.54
N VAL A 314 -9.79 1.69 -21.82
CA VAL A 314 -9.02 2.83 -22.34
C VAL A 314 -10.02 3.92 -22.70
N THR A 315 -9.95 5.06 -22.02
CA THR A 315 -10.79 6.23 -22.29
C THR A 315 -9.94 7.39 -22.74
N THR A 316 -10.23 7.97 -23.90
CA THR A 316 -9.58 9.18 -24.41
C THR A 316 -10.60 10.29 -24.64
N TYR A 317 -10.14 11.52 -24.51
CA TYR A 317 -10.93 12.73 -24.72
C TYR A 317 -10.34 13.52 -25.89
N ASP A 318 -11.20 14.16 -26.69
CA ASP A 318 -10.78 14.88 -27.89
C ASP A 318 -10.11 16.23 -27.56
N SER A 319 -10.58 16.90 -26.51
CA SER A 319 -10.04 18.20 -26.07
C SER A 319 -10.22 18.42 -24.56
N PRO A 320 -9.53 19.41 -23.97
CA PRO A 320 -9.75 19.83 -22.59
C PRO A 320 -11.19 20.27 -22.28
N ASP A 321 -12.01 20.57 -23.29
CA ASP A 321 -13.41 20.99 -23.10
C ASP A 321 -14.29 19.85 -22.59
N TYR A 322 -13.97 18.60 -22.97
CA TYR A 322 -14.67 17.40 -22.51
C TYR A 322 -14.11 16.87 -21.18
N SER A 323 -12.81 17.11 -20.93
CA SER A 323 -12.14 16.76 -19.69
C SER A 323 -10.94 17.66 -19.46
N GLU A 324 -11.11 18.65 -18.58
CA GLU A 324 -10.08 19.66 -18.29
C GLU A 324 -8.75 19.04 -17.86
N THR A 325 -8.81 17.96 -17.06
CA THR A 325 -7.62 17.36 -16.45
C THR A 325 -7.06 16.18 -17.24
N TYR A 326 -7.91 15.37 -17.87
CA TYR A 326 -7.49 14.08 -18.42
C TYR A 326 -7.68 14.03 -19.92
N ARG A 327 -6.58 13.82 -20.65
CA ARG A 327 -6.56 13.46 -22.07
C ARG A 327 -6.84 11.97 -22.29
N LYS A 328 -6.27 11.13 -21.42
CA LYS A 328 -6.37 9.66 -21.50
C LYS A 328 -6.42 9.04 -20.11
N SER A 329 -7.16 7.95 -19.98
CA SER A 329 -7.29 7.13 -18.77
C SER A 329 -7.20 5.66 -19.16
N MET A 330 -6.31 4.92 -18.53
CA MET A 330 -6.20 3.46 -18.64
C MET A 330 -6.57 2.86 -17.29
N LEU A 331 -7.62 2.04 -17.29
CA LEU A 331 -8.25 1.56 -16.07
C LEU A 331 -8.40 0.04 -16.11
N TYR A 332 -7.64 -0.65 -15.27
CA TYR A 332 -7.78 -2.08 -15.04
C TYR A 332 -8.81 -2.30 -13.93
N VAL A 333 -9.90 -2.97 -14.27
CA VAL A 333 -10.96 -3.38 -13.34
C VAL A 333 -10.87 -4.89 -13.16
N ASP A 334 -10.64 -5.32 -11.93
CA ASP A 334 -10.55 -6.74 -11.58
C ASP A 334 -11.89 -7.46 -11.82
N LYS A 335 -11.86 -8.61 -12.49
CA LYS A 335 -13.11 -9.32 -12.86
C LYS A 335 -13.86 -9.87 -11.65
N GLU A 336 -13.17 -10.26 -10.59
CA GLU A 336 -13.77 -10.86 -9.40
C GLU A 336 -14.37 -9.78 -8.47
N LEU A 337 -13.54 -8.79 -8.11
CA LEU A 337 -13.90 -7.67 -7.25
C LEU A 337 -14.82 -6.66 -7.95
N SER A 338 -14.77 -6.58 -9.28
CA SER A 338 -15.39 -5.51 -10.09
C SER A 338 -14.96 -4.11 -9.62
N LEU A 339 -13.74 -4.00 -9.12
CA LEU A 339 -13.15 -2.77 -8.61
C LEU A 339 -11.91 -2.39 -9.40
N PRO A 340 -11.60 -1.09 -9.48
CA PRO A 340 -10.40 -0.64 -10.14
C PRO A 340 -9.19 -1.07 -9.30
N VAL A 341 -8.29 -1.82 -9.91
CA VAL A 341 -7.05 -2.29 -9.28
C VAL A 341 -5.82 -1.57 -9.83
N CYS A 342 -5.92 -0.96 -11.01
CA CYS A 342 -4.90 -0.05 -11.52
C CYS A 342 -5.53 1.05 -12.36
N VAL A 343 -5.03 2.27 -12.21
CA VAL A 343 -5.38 3.41 -13.05
C VAL A 343 -4.13 4.20 -13.42
N ARG A 344 -4.00 4.53 -14.70
CA ARG A 344 -3.04 5.50 -15.23
C ARG A 344 -3.79 6.59 -15.96
N ASN A 345 -3.64 7.82 -15.50
CA ASN A 345 -4.24 8.97 -16.17
C ASN A 345 -3.14 9.87 -16.73
N TYR A 346 -3.46 10.48 -17.85
CA TYR A 346 -2.58 11.32 -18.64
C TYR A 346 -3.26 12.67 -18.86
N THR A 347 -2.55 13.75 -18.59
CA THR A 347 -3.03 15.12 -18.78
C THR A 347 -2.81 15.61 -20.21
N TRP A 348 -3.22 16.84 -20.47
CA TRP A 348 -2.87 17.59 -21.67
C TRP A 348 -1.43 18.10 -21.59
N ALA A 349 -0.76 18.18 -22.73
CA ALA A 349 0.54 18.85 -22.87
C ALA A 349 0.46 19.92 -23.96
N VAL A 350 1.34 20.91 -23.82
CA VAL A 350 1.63 21.91 -24.85
C VAL A 350 2.98 21.53 -25.46
N ASP A 351 3.05 21.45 -26.78
CA ASP A 351 4.28 21.16 -27.54
C ASP A 351 5.00 19.86 -27.12
N ALA A 352 4.23 18.79 -26.90
CA ALA A 352 4.77 17.47 -26.61
C ALA A 352 5.18 16.71 -27.88
N ASP A 353 6.23 15.90 -27.75
CA ASP A 353 6.62 14.92 -28.75
C ASP A 353 5.53 13.84 -28.85
N PRO A 354 4.86 13.65 -30.00
CA PRO A 354 3.80 12.66 -30.15
C PRO A 354 4.23 11.25 -29.76
N GLU A 355 5.50 10.89 -29.96
CA GLU A 355 6.03 9.56 -29.63
C GLU A 355 6.21 9.36 -28.11
N LYS A 356 6.34 10.46 -27.35
CA LYS A 356 6.57 10.45 -25.89
C LYS A 356 5.42 11.07 -25.12
N LEU A 357 4.28 11.30 -25.78
CA LEU A 357 3.17 12.04 -25.22
C LEU A 357 2.69 11.43 -23.90
N ASP A 358 2.51 10.11 -23.85
CA ASP A 358 2.07 9.41 -22.62
C ASP A 358 3.09 9.52 -21.48
N GLU A 359 4.39 9.43 -21.76
CA GLU A 359 5.44 9.61 -20.74
C GLU A 359 5.46 11.05 -20.21
N GLN A 360 5.36 12.04 -21.10
CA GLN A 360 5.38 13.46 -20.76
C GLN A 360 4.10 13.90 -20.04
N THR A 361 2.97 13.26 -20.33
CA THR A 361 1.65 13.63 -19.79
C THR A 361 1.17 12.77 -18.63
N LEU A 362 1.91 11.74 -18.19
CA LEU A 362 1.49 10.97 -17.03
C LEU A 362 1.28 11.90 -15.83
N ILE A 363 0.05 11.94 -15.31
CA ILE A 363 -0.34 12.81 -14.21
C ILE A 363 -0.54 12.02 -12.92
N GLU A 364 -1.00 10.77 -13.02
CA GLU A 364 -1.11 9.86 -11.89
C GLU A 364 -1.15 8.39 -12.32
N PHE A 365 -0.58 7.54 -11.48
CA PHE A 365 -0.54 6.10 -11.62
C PHE A 365 -0.74 5.48 -10.24
N TYR A 366 -1.83 4.74 -10.04
CA TYR A 366 -2.08 3.96 -8.83
C TYR A 366 -2.30 2.50 -9.21
N SER A 367 -1.74 1.58 -8.43
CA SER A 367 -1.98 0.14 -8.56
C SER A 367 -2.05 -0.53 -7.21
N TYR A 368 -3.05 -1.38 -7.03
CA TYR A 368 -3.26 -2.22 -5.85
C TYR A 368 -2.91 -3.68 -6.19
N SER A 369 -2.10 -4.31 -5.34
CA SER A 369 -1.81 -5.74 -5.36
C SER A 369 -1.99 -6.33 -3.96
N ASP A 370 -1.88 -7.65 -3.83
CA ASP A 370 -1.92 -8.35 -2.53
C ASP A 370 -3.16 -7.99 -1.70
N ILE A 371 -4.31 -7.87 -2.38
CA ILE A 371 -5.57 -7.44 -1.77
C ILE A 371 -6.14 -8.61 -0.96
N GLU A 372 -6.24 -8.42 0.34
CA GLU A 372 -6.81 -9.40 1.27
C GLU A 372 -7.90 -8.76 2.10
N THR A 373 -9.10 -9.32 2.05
CA THR A 373 -10.30 -8.85 2.76
C THR A 373 -10.64 -9.74 3.95
N GLY A 374 -11.43 -9.22 4.90
CA GLY A 374 -11.93 -10.02 6.03
C GLY A 374 -10.83 -10.40 7.02
N ILE A 375 -9.89 -9.48 7.24
CA ILE A 375 -8.74 -9.67 8.14
C ILE A 375 -9.00 -9.11 9.55
N GLU A 376 -10.21 -8.60 9.80
CA GLU A 376 -10.72 -8.14 11.09
C GLU A 376 -9.84 -7.07 11.76
N LEU A 377 -9.56 -5.98 11.03
CA LEU A 377 -8.74 -4.89 11.53
C LEU A 377 -9.41 -4.20 12.73
N ALA A 378 -8.65 -4.05 13.83
CA ALA A 378 -9.15 -3.49 15.08
C ALA A 378 -8.54 -2.11 15.40
N ASP A 379 -9.05 -1.42 16.42
CA ASP A 379 -8.54 -0.10 16.82
C ASP A 379 -7.01 -0.04 17.05
N PRO A 380 -6.37 -1.07 17.65
CA PRO A 380 -4.91 -1.09 17.75
C PRO A 380 -4.18 -1.04 16.41
N ASP A 381 -4.77 -1.51 15.30
CA ASP A 381 -4.17 -1.41 13.96
C ASP A 381 -4.12 0.02 13.44
N PHE A 382 -4.81 0.96 14.08
CA PHE A 382 -4.86 2.38 13.72
C PHE A 382 -4.47 3.28 14.91
N ASP A 383 -3.68 2.77 15.85
CA ASP A 383 -3.13 3.55 16.97
C ASP A 383 -1.62 3.76 16.80
N ALA A 384 -1.16 5.00 16.91
CA ALA A 384 0.27 5.35 16.94
C ALA A 384 1.01 4.71 18.14
N GLY A 385 0.31 4.29 19.18
CA GLY A 385 0.83 3.52 20.31
C GLY A 385 1.04 2.03 20.03
N ASN A 386 0.67 1.54 18.84
CA ASN A 386 0.86 0.14 18.47
C ASN A 386 2.36 -0.21 18.47
N ARG A 387 2.75 -1.15 19.34
CA ARG A 387 4.14 -1.59 19.52
C ARG A 387 4.75 -2.17 18.24
N LYS A 388 3.93 -2.68 17.31
CA LYS A 388 4.39 -3.18 16.00
C LYS A 388 4.87 -2.05 15.08
N TYR A 389 4.28 -0.85 15.17
CA TYR A 389 4.57 0.28 14.29
C TYR A 389 5.76 1.12 14.75
N ARG A 390 6.19 0.98 16.01
CA ARG A 390 7.32 1.73 16.58
C ARG A 390 7.20 3.25 16.36
N MET A 391 5.96 3.75 16.28
CA MET A 391 5.73 5.18 16.22
C MET A 391 6.02 5.79 17.59
N ARG A 392 6.74 6.91 17.61
CA ARG A 392 7.19 7.60 18.83
C ARG A 392 6.32 8.83 19.04
N ARG A 393 5.44 8.74 20.03
CA ARG A 393 4.64 9.87 20.51
C ARG A 393 5.51 10.95 21.12
#